data_AF-A0A2A7U7Q9-F1
#
_entry.id   AF-A0A2A7U7Q9-F1
#
_cell.length_a   1.000
_cell.length_b   1.000
_cell.length_c   1.000
_cell.angle_alpha   90.00
_cell.angle_beta   90.00
_cell.angle_gamma   90.00
#
_symmetry.space_group_name_H-M   'P 1'
#
loop_
_entity.id
_entity.type
_entity.pdbx_description
1 polymer ?
#
loop_
_entity_poly.entity_id
_entity_poly.type
_entity_poly.pdbx_seq_one_letter_code
_entity_poly.pdbx_strand_id
1 'polypeptide(L)' 'MAKFPRVGHHYQDGLGNVVRVISTCADGQKVAYRRLGYDWTVSAALIVFNARFRRDAA' A
#
# COMPACT_ATOMS: atom_id res chain seq x y z
N MET A 1 -2.77 15.51 -7.11
CA MET A 1 -2.64 14.17 -7.71
C MET A 1 -2.11 13.21 -6.65
N ALA A 2 -2.78 12.08 -6.43
CA ALA A 2 -2.37 11.12 -5.42
C ALA A 2 -1.01 10.50 -5.79
N LYS A 3 -0.04 10.49 -4.87
CA LYS A 3 1.30 9.98 -5.14
C LYS A 3 1.31 8.45 -5.05
N PHE A 4 1.95 7.78 -6.00
CA PHE A 4 2.12 6.33 -5.93
C PHE A 4 3.02 5.94 -4.76
N PRO A 5 2.64 4.91 -3.98
CA PRO A 5 3.49 4.38 -2.95
C PRO A 5 4.69 3.64 -3.56
N ARG A 6 5.78 3.52 -2.80
CA ARG A 6 7.01 2.90 -3.26
C ARG A 6 6.92 1.38 -3.11
N VAL A 7 7.16 0.68 -4.20
CA VAL A 7 7.26 -0.79 -4.21
C VAL A 7 8.40 -1.25 -3.30
N GLY A 8 8.17 -2.34 -2.55
CA GLY A 8 9.12 -2.91 -1.60
C GLY A 8 9.08 -2.30 -0.20
N HIS A 9 8.47 -1.11 -0.04
CA HIS A 9 8.39 -0.40 1.25
C HIS A 9 7.16 -0.78 2.09
N HIS A 10 7.29 -0.58 3.40
CA HIS A 10 6.23 -0.76 4.37
C HIS A 10 5.41 0.51 4.58
N TYR A 11 4.11 0.31 4.79
CA TYR A 11 3.13 1.33 5.09
C TYR A 11 2.24 0.86 6.24
N GLN A 12 1.81 1.78 7.09
CA GLN A 12 0.99 1.49 8.26
C GLN A 12 -0.33 2.26 8.21
N ASP A 13 -1.44 1.64 8.62
CA ASP A 13 -2.72 2.34 8.83
C ASP A 13 -2.86 2.86 10.27
N GLY A 14 -3.89 3.68 10.53
CA GLY A 14 -4.14 4.24 11.86
C GLY A 14 -4.44 3.22 12.97
N LEU A 15 -4.60 1.93 12.62
CA LEU A 15 -4.83 0.84 13.57
C LEU A 15 -3.55 0.00 13.80
N GLY A 16 -2.41 0.41 13.25
CA GLY A 16 -1.14 -0.29 13.38
C GLY A 16 -0.95 -1.44 12.40
N ASN A 17 -1.83 -1.63 11.41
CA ASN A 17 -1.64 -2.68 10.41
C ASN A 17 -0.53 -2.29 9.43
N VAL A 18 0.51 -3.11 9.37
CA VAL A 18 1.64 -2.90 8.44
C VAL A 18 1.48 -3.75 7.18
N VAL A 19 1.63 -3.11 6.03
CA VAL A 19 1.59 -3.72 4.71
C VAL A 19 2.85 -3.38 3.91
N ARG A 20 3.30 -4.31 3.08
CA ARG A 20 4.39 -4.10 2.11
C ARG A 20 3.80 -3.94 0.72
N VAL A 21 4.18 -2.88 0.01
CA VAL A 21 3.74 -2.68 -1.38
C VAL A 21 4.51 -3.63 -2.29
N ILE A 22 3.80 -4.39 -3.12
CA ILE A 22 4.34 -5.39 -4.03
C ILE A 22 4.43 -4.86 -5.45
N SER A 23 3.44 -4.08 -5.89
CA SER A 23 3.47 -3.42 -7.21
C SER A 23 2.53 -2.22 -7.25
N THR A 24 2.73 -1.36 -8.25
CA THR A 24 1.84 -0.25 -8.59
C THR A 24 1.52 -0.30 -10.08
N CYS A 25 0.32 0.15 -10.45
CA CYS A 25 -0.11 0.30 -11.83
C CYS A 25 -0.56 1.75 -12.03
N ALA A 26 0.19 2.49 -12.83
CA ALA A 26 -0.04 3.91 -13.05
C ALA A 26 -1.34 4.16 -13.84
N ASP A 27 -1.48 3.47 -14.96
CA ASP A 27 -2.63 3.61 -15.87
C ASP A 27 -3.94 3.24 -15.19
N GLY A 28 -3.93 2.14 -14.43
CA GLY A 28 -5.10 1.67 -13.69
C GLY A 28 -5.31 2.33 -12.33
N GLN A 29 -4.39 3.21 -11.89
CA GLN A 29 -4.36 3.79 -10.55
C GLN A 29 -4.58 2.76 -9.44
N LYS A 30 -3.80 1.67 -9.46
CA LYS A 30 -3.89 0.57 -8.49
C LYS A 30 -2.59 0.34 -7.74
N VAL A 31 -2.73 -0.19 -6.53
CA VAL A 31 -1.63 -0.62 -5.66
C VAL A 31 -1.91 -2.05 -5.23
N ALA A 32 -0.93 -2.94 -5.42
CA ALA A 32 -0.94 -4.27 -4.84
C ALA A 32 -0.02 -4.30 -3.61
N TYR A 33 -0.52 -4.83 -2.49
CA TYR A 33 0.21 -4.89 -1.24
C TYR A 33 -0.07 -6.20 -0.50
N ARG A 34 0.83 -6.59 0.40
CA ARG A 34 0.68 -7.76 1.28
C ARG A 34 0.78 -7.32 2.73
N ARG A 35 -0.10 -7.83 3.59
CA ARG A 35 -0.04 -7.58 5.04
C ARG A 35 0.99 -8.51 5.67
N LEU A 36 1.77 -8.00 6.62
CA LEU A 36 2.68 -8.86 7.39
C LEU A 36 1.87 -9.92 8.16
N GLY A 37 2.32 -11.18 8.11
CA GLY A 37 1.61 -12.32 8.71
C GLY A 37 0.50 -12.93 7.85
N TYR A 38 0.35 -12.50 6.59
CA TYR A 38 -0.61 -13.06 5.64
C TYR A 38 0.06 -13.36 4.30
N ASP A 39 -0.33 -14.47 3.66
CA ASP A 39 0.29 -14.93 2.40
C ASP A 39 -0.38 -14.40 1.12
N TRP A 40 -1.55 -13.77 1.22
CA TRP A 40 -2.26 -13.26 0.03
C TRP A 40 -1.92 -11.80 -0.29
N THR A 41 -1.96 -11.49 -1.60
CA THR A 41 -1.80 -10.13 -2.12
C THR A 41 -3.17 -9.48 -2.28
N VAL A 42 -3.30 -8.23 -1.83
CA VAL A 42 -4.51 -7.41 -1.99
C VAL A 42 -4.23 -6.33 -3.02
N SER A 43 -5.19 -6.10 -3.93
CA SER A 43 -5.15 -4.98 -4.87
C SER A 43 -6.23 -3.95 -4.53
N ALA A 44 -5.87 -2.68 -4.45
CA ALA A 44 -6.79 -1.58 -4.17
C ALA A 44 -6.55 -0.40 -5.11
N ALA A 45 -7.57 0.45 -5.25
CA ALA A 45 -7.42 1.74 -5.91
C ALA A 45 -6.42 2.63 -5.14
N LEU A 46 -5.61 3.41 -5.85
CA LEU A 46 -4.59 4.29 -5.30
C LEU A 46 -5.15 5.26 -4.26
N ILE A 47 -6.34 5.80 -4.52
CA ILE A 47 -7.00 6.74 -3.61
C ILE A 47 -7.36 6.09 -2.26
N VAL A 48 -7.85 4.85 -2.29
CA VAL A 48 -8.19 4.09 -1.08
C VAL A 48 -6.92 3.75 -0.30
N PHE A 49 -5.86 3.33 -1.00
CA PHE A 49 -4.59 3.03 -0.36
C PHE A 49 -4.02 4.26 0.36
N ASN A 50 -3.95 5.41 -0.32
CA ASN A 50 -3.40 6.64 0.25
C ASN A 50 -4.26 7.25 1.36
N ALA A 51 -5.58 7.01 1.35
CA ALA A 51 -6.45 7.45 2.44
C ALA A 51 -6.21 6.64 3.73
N ARG A 52 -5.84 5.36 3.60
CA ARG A 52 -5.72 4.43 4.72
C ARG A 52 -4.30 4.31 5.26
N PHE A 53 -3.30 4.26 4.38
CA PHE A 53 -1.95 3.86 4.72
C PHE A 53 -0.95 5.03 4.56
N ARG A 54 -0.05 5.19 5.54
CA ARG A 54 1.06 6.15 5.50
C ARG A 54 2.39 5.42 5.51
N ARG A 55 3.42 6.00 4.89
CA ARG A 55 4.76 5.40 4.89
C ARG A 55 5.30 5.41 6.32
N ASP A 56 5.73 4.25 6.81
CA ASP A 56 6.40 4.16 8.10
C ASP A 56 7.68 5.00 8.05
N ALA A 57 7.96 5.78 9.10
CA ALA A 57 9.01 6.80 9.10
C ALA A 57 10.42 6.24 9.39
N ALA A 58 10.59 4.91 9.35
CA ALA A 58 11.87 4.24 9.53
C ALA A 58 12.91 4.63 8.46
#